data_AF-A0A374TVH5-F1
#
_entry.id   AF-A0A374TVH5-F1
#
_cell.length_a   1.000
_cell.length_b   1.000
_cell.length_c   1.000
_cell.angle_alpha   90.00
_cell.angle_beta   90.00
_cell.angle_gamma   90.00
#
_symmetry.space_group_name_H-M   'P 1'
#
loop_
_entity.id
_entity.type
_entity.pdbx_description
1 polymer ?
#
loop_
_entity_poly.entity_id
_entity_poly.type
_entity_poly.pdbx_seq_one_letter_code
_entity_poly.pdbx_strand_id
1 'polypeptide(L)'
;MKRAFMSELAIVRTLIPSIAGVGLFIFIVMTLANASDGDSGMSAGACAVSAMSPIMIMNSLAGFDNQNGWERYRATLPFSRKDIVCARYLCIVAFSAIMACAAALLNIVTIPLFNNAGIFPTGQVVFEIAIASAASMLISLMMVFLAQPLFFRFGHMEALRLSVGLFALLGCLAMATLSSSNPISNWLMSIAGANPDSAVLGCLCAGIAVLALALCAISCTVSTKVYRVRDL
;
A
#
# COMPACT_ATOMS: atom_id res chain seq x y z
N MET A 1 -23.11 -7.06 -0.13
CA MET A 1 -21.68 -7.14 -0.51
C MET A 1 -21.43 -6.76 -1.96
N LYS A 2 -21.87 -7.56 -2.96
CA LYS A 2 -21.59 -7.30 -4.40
C LYS A 2 -21.93 -5.88 -4.87
N ARG A 3 -23.09 -5.34 -4.47
CA ARG A 3 -23.54 -3.99 -4.85
C ARG A 3 -22.67 -2.88 -4.26
N ALA A 4 -22.24 -3.03 -2.99
CA ALA A 4 -21.34 -2.08 -2.33
C ALA A 4 -19.93 -2.11 -2.93
N PHE A 5 -19.46 -3.29 -3.33
CA PHE A 5 -18.18 -3.39 -4.06
C PHE A 5 -18.26 -2.75 -5.44
N MET A 6 -19.36 -2.96 -6.18
CA MET A 6 -19.55 -2.32 -7.49
C MET A 6 -19.61 -0.79 -7.41
N SER A 7 -20.16 -0.23 -6.33
CA SER A 7 -20.19 1.23 -6.15
C SER A 7 -18.79 1.80 -5.87
N GLU A 8 -17.98 1.13 -5.05
CA GLU A 8 -16.58 1.53 -4.83
C GLU A 8 -15.75 1.36 -6.12
N LEU A 9 -15.95 0.27 -6.87
CA LEU A 9 -15.30 0.03 -8.15
C LEU A 9 -15.61 1.14 -9.17
N ALA A 10 -16.86 1.62 -9.22
CA ALA A 10 -17.24 2.72 -10.09
C ALA A 10 -16.50 4.02 -9.75
N ILE A 11 -16.27 4.29 -8.46
CA ILE A 11 -15.50 5.45 -8.00
C ILE A 11 -14.02 5.27 -8.34
N VAL A 12 -13.43 4.12 -8.04
CA VAL A 12 -12.01 3.89 -8.35
C VAL A 12 -11.76 4.02 -9.84
N ARG A 13 -12.68 3.57 -10.70
CA ARG A 13 -12.55 3.67 -12.15
C ARG A 13 -12.34 5.11 -12.64
N THR A 14 -12.96 6.11 -12.01
CA THR A 14 -12.75 7.52 -12.37
C THR A 14 -11.41 8.06 -11.88
N LEU A 15 -10.86 7.45 -10.82
CA LEU A 15 -9.58 7.81 -10.21
C LEU A 15 -8.37 7.15 -10.88
N ILE A 16 -8.57 6.00 -11.56
CA ILE A 16 -7.50 5.24 -12.25
C ILE A 16 -6.54 6.13 -13.05
N PRO A 17 -6.97 7.00 -13.98
CA PRO A 17 -6.04 7.77 -14.80
C PRO A 17 -5.17 8.72 -13.95
N SER A 18 -5.74 9.31 -12.89
CA SER A 18 -4.99 10.18 -11.97
C SER A 18 -3.97 9.38 -11.16
N ILE A 19 -4.39 8.25 -10.57
CA ILE A 19 -3.51 7.38 -9.77
C ILE A 19 -2.38 6.81 -10.63
N ALA A 20 -2.69 6.37 -11.85
CA ALA A 20 -1.69 5.85 -12.79
C ALA A 20 -0.69 6.93 -13.22
N GLY A 21 -1.16 8.16 -13.51
CA GLY A 21 -0.28 9.27 -13.87
C GLY A 21 0.70 9.65 -12.76
N VAL A 22 0.20 9.78 -11.52
CA VAL A 22 1.06 10.05 -10.34
C VAL A 22 2.01 8.89 -10.07
N GLY A 23 1.53 7.65 -10.15
CA GLY A 23 2.36 6.45 -9.97
C GLY A 23 3.50 6.36 -11.00
N LEU A 24 3.20 6.62 -12.28
CA LEU A 24 4.20 6.61 -13.34
C LEU A 24 5.23 7.73 -13.16
N PHE A 25 4.80 8.93 -12.76
CA PHE A 25 5.72 10.02 -12.45
C PHE A 25 6.70 9.65 -11.33
N ILE A 26 6.18 9.11 -10.21
CA ILE A 26 7.00 8.68 -9.07
C ILE A 26 7.95 7.55 -9.47
N PHE A 27 7.46 6.59 -10.25
CA PHE A 27 8.28 5.51 -10.77
C PHE A 27 9.49 6.06 -11.53
N ILE A 28 9.26 6.96 -12.50
CA ILE A 28 10.34 7.53 -13.32
C ILE A 28 11.35 8.27 -12.45
N VAL A 29 10.87 9.17 -11.58
CA VAL A 29 11.74 10.00 -10.73
C VAL A 29 12.60 9.12 -9.81
N MET A 30 11.98 8.14 -9.14
CA MET A 30 12.69 7.27 -8.22
C MET A 30 13.64 6.31 -8.95
N THR A 31 13.23 5.73 -10.07
CA THR A 31 14.11 4.86 -10.86
C THR A 31 15.33 5.63 -11.40
N LEU A 32 15.14 6.88 -11.86
CA LEU A 32 16.24 7.72 -12.32
C LEU A 32 17.20 8.08 -11.18
N ALA A 33 16.66 8.40 -10.00
CA ALA A 33 17.47 8.71 -8.82
C ALA A 33 18.34 7.51 -8.38
N ASN A 34 17.80 6.28 -8.44
CA ASN A 34 18.59 5.09 -8.11
C ASN A 34 19.64 4.79 -9.19
N ALA A 35 19.33 5.03 -10.45
CA ALA A 35 20.28 4.83 -11.54
C ALA A 35 21.52 5.75 -11.42
N SER A 36 21.36 6.97 -10.89
CA SER A 36 22.48 7.88 -10.66
C SER A 36 23.44 7.43 -9.55
N ASP A 37 22.98 6.64 -8.58
CA ASP A 37 23.79 6.17 -7.45
C ASP A 37 24.60 4.89 -7.78
N GLY A 38 24.46 4.34 -9.00
CA GLY A 38 25.19 3.18 -9.48
C GLY A 38 24.68 1.83 -8.96
N ASP A 39 23.74 1.82 -8.01
CA ASP A 39 23.13 0.63 -7.43
C ASP A 39 21.90 0.18 -8.23
N SER A 40 22.15 -0.28 -9.46
CA SER A 40 21.11 -0.66 -10.44
C SER A 40 20.25 -1.88 -10.08
N GLY A 41 20.54 -2.55 -8.96
CA GLY A 41 19.82 -3.75 -8.51
C GLY A 41 18.55 -3.47 -7.71
N MET A 42 18.46 -2.32 -7.02
CA MET A 42 17.37 -2.04 -6.09
C MET A 42 16.22 -1.32 -6.80
N SER A 43 15.05 -1.95 -6.91
CA SER A 43 13.88 -1.42 -7.61
C SER A 43 13.12 -0.33 -6.84
N ALA A 44 13.80 0.73 -6.39
CA ALA A 44 13.15 1.70 -5.51
C ALA A 44 11.98 2.45 -6.17
N GLY A 45 11.95 2.58 -7.51
CA GLY A 45 10.76 3.03 -8.23
C GLY A 45 9.57 2.10 -8.05
N ALA A 46 9.75 0.79 -8.20
CA ALA A 46 8.68 -0.19 -7.99
C ALA A 46 8.20 -0.18 -6.54
N CYS A 47 9.12 -0.17 -5.59
CA CYS A 47 8.83 -0.17 -4.15
C CYS A 47 8.10 1.11 -3.73
N ALA A 48 8.51 2.27 -4.23
CA ALA A 48 7.86 3.54 -3.94
C ALA A 48 6.40 3.55 -4.44
N VAL A 49 6.16 3.15 -5.69
CA VAL A 49 4.79 3.08 -6.24
C VAL A 49 3.95 2.05 -5.49
N SER A 50 4.51 0.89 -5.19
CA SER A 50 3.83 -0.19 -4.45
C SER A 50 3.45 0.25 -3.04
N ALA A 51 4.37 0.91 -2.32
CA ALA A 51 4.13 1.47 -1.00
C ALA A 51 3.09 2.60 -1.01
N MET A 52 3.11 3.49 -2.00
CA MET A 52 2.20 4.63 -2.04
C MET A 52 0.78 4.24 -2.49
N SER A 53 0.63 3.15 -3.24
CA SER A 53 -0.66 2.77 -3.83
C SER A 53 -1.81 2.62 -2.83
N PRO A 54 -1.69 1.91 -1.69
CA PRO A 54 -2.81 1.75 -0.77
C PRO A 54 -3.20 3.08 -0.12
N ILE A 55 -2.22 3.93 0.18
CA ILE A 55 -2.42 5.24 0.80
C ILE A 55 -3.18 6.16 -0.15
N MET A 56 -2.79 6.18 -1.42
CA MET A 56 -3.44 7.00 -2.44
C MET A 56 -4.90 6.56 -2.64
N ILE A 57 -5.14 5.26 -2.79
CA ILE A 57 -6.50 4.71 -2.96
C ILE A 57 -7.38 5.03 -1.74
N MET A 58 -6.86 4.82 -0.53
CA MET A 58 -7.58 5.15 0.70
C MET A 58 -7.98 6.63 0.75
N ASN A 59 -7.02 7.54 0.51
CA ASN A 59 -7.26 8.98 0.57
C ASN A 59 -8.22 9.45 -0.52
N SER A 60 -8.12 8.90 -1.75
CA SER A 60 -9.04 9.25 -2.83
C SER A 60 -10.47 8.79 -2.54
N LEU A 61 -10.66 7.57 -2.00
CA LEU A 61 -11.98 7.07 -1.61
C LEU A 61 -12.57 7.88 -0.45
N ALA A 62 -11.76 8.21 0.55
CA ALA A 62 -12.20 9.05 1.66
C ALA A 62 -12.51 10.49 1.21
N GLY A 63 -11.75 11.02 0.26
CA GLY A 63 -12.00 12.34 -0.33
C GLY A 63 -13.30 12.36 -1.12
N PHE A 64 -13.59 11.29 -1.86
CA PHE A 64 -14.84 11.15 -2.60
C PHE A 64 -16.07 11.09 -1.68
N ASP A 65 -15.98 10.42 -0.53
CA ASP A 65 -17.07 10.40 0.45
C ASP A 65 -17.44 11.79 0.98
N ASN A 66 -16.45 12.67 1.10
CA ASN A 66 -16.65 14.05 1.54
C ASN A 66 -17.21 14.95 0.43
N GLN A 67 -17.00 14.60 -0.84
CA GLN A 67 -17.51 15.37 -1.96
C GLN A 67 -19.03 15.25 -2.06
N ASN A 68 -19.70 16.39 -2.18
CA ASN A 68 -21.15 16.48 -2.42
C ASN A 68 -22.02 15.69 -1.43
N GLY A 69 -21.51 15.41 -0.23
CA GLY A 69 -22.21 14.61 0.77
C GLY A 69 -22.47 13.17 0.34
N TRP A 70 -21.61 12.59 -0.52
CA TRP A 70 -21.75 11.21 -0.98
C TRP A 70 -21.89 10.21 0.17
N GLU A 71 -21.19 10.43 1.28
CA GLU A 71 -21.32 9.61 2.48
C GLU A 71 -22.77 9.52 3.00
N ARG A 72 -23.49 10.65 3.02
CA ARG A 72 -24.90 10.72 3.44
C ARG A 72 -25.81 10.06 2.42
N TYR A 73 -25.56 10.31 1.13
CA TYR A 73 -26.32 9.67 0.06
C TYR A 73 -26.17 8.14 0.10
N ARG A 74 -24.96 7.64 0.32
CA ARG A 74 -24.68 6.21 0.42
C ARG A 74 -25.39 5.56 1.61
N ALA A 75 -25.60 6.30 2.70
CA ALA A 75 -26.33 5.82 3.87
C ALA A 75 -27.83 5.56 3.60
N THR A 76 -28.42 6.15 2.56
CA THR A 76 -29.83 5.91 2.17
C THR A 76 -29.99 4.75 1.19
N LEU A 77 -28.90 4.29 0.56
CA LEU A 77 -28.93 3.11 -0.31
C LEU A 77 -29.16 1.84 0.51
N PRO A 78 -29.76 0.78 -0.08
CA PRO A 78 -30.04 -0.49 0.60
C PRO A 78 -28.75 -1.33 0.77
N PHE A 79 -27.75 -0.76 1.44
CA PHE A 79 -26.48 -1.37 1.78
C PHE A 79 -26.38 -1.57 3.30
N SER A 80 -25.91 -2.74 3.72
CA SER A 80 -25.53 -2.93 5.11
C SER A 80 -24.29 -2.09 5.42
N ARG A 81 -24.24 -1.45 6.58
CA ARG A 81 -23.05 -0.71 7.05
C ARG A 81 -21.80 -1.58 7.10
N LYS A 82 -21.97 -2.88 7.43
CA LYS A 82 -20.88 -3.86 7.39
C LYS A 82 -20.37 -4.09 5.96
N ASP A 83 -21.30 -4.12 5.00
CA ASP A 83 -20.96 -4.36 3.61
C ASP A 83 -20.21 -3.18 2.98
N ILE A 84 -20.54 -1.95 3.38
CA ILE A 84 -19.84 -0.74 2.94
C ILE A 84 -18.38 -0.79 3.41
N VAL A 85 -18.16 -1.05 4.70
CA VAL A 85 -16.80 -1.15 5.26
C VAL A 85 -16.03 -2.28 4.60
N CYS A 86 -16.59 -3.49 4.54
CA CYS A 86 -15.90 -4.64 3.96
C CYS A 86 -15.59 -4.43 2.47
N ALA A 87 -16.51 -3.83 1.70
CA ALA A 87 -16.25 -3.45 0.31
C ALA A 87 -15.06 -2.49 0.18
N ARG A 88 -14.96 -1.51 1.08
CA ARG A 88 -13.84 -0.55 1.07
C ARG A 88 -12.48 -1.21 1.32
N TYR A 89 -12.38 -2.04 2.35
CA TYR A 89 -11.15 -2.79 2.63
C TYR A 89 -10.77 -3.69 1.45
N LEU A 90 -11.75 -4.39 0.87
CA LEU A 90 -11.51 -5.26 -0.29
C LEU A 90 -11.05 -4.46 -1.51
N CYS A 91 -11.65 -3.30 -1.78
CA CYS A 91 -11.20 -2.41 -2.85
C CYS A 91 -9.75 -1.95 -2.64
N ILE A 92 -9.41 -1.46 -1.44
CA ILE A 92 -8.04 -1.00 -1.15
C ILE A 92 -7.03 -2.13 -1.36
N VAL A 93 -7.30 -3.33 -0.86
CA VAL A 93 -6.41 -4.49 -1.02
C VAL A 93 -6.30 -4.93 -2.48
N ALA A 94 -7.43 -5.05 -3.18
CA ALA A 94 -7.42 -5.52 -4.57
C ALA A 94 -6.68 -4.55 -5.51
N PHE A 95 -6.95 -3.25 -5.40
CA PHE A 95 -6.33 -2.25 -6.25
C PHE A 95 -4.85 -2.01 -5.92
N SER A 96 -4.48 -2.09 -4.65
CA SER A 96 -3.05 -2.04 -4.28
C SER A 96 -2.28 -3.24 -4.82
N ALA A 97 -2.83 -4.45 -4.74
CA ALA A 97 -2.22 -5.64 -5.34
C ALA A 97 -2.00 -5.49 -6.85
N ILE A 98 -3.02 -4.99 -7.56
CA ILE A 98 -2.91 -4.71 -9.01
C ILE A 98 -1.81 -3.68 -9.29
N MET A 99 -1.76 -2.60 -8.51
CA MET A 99 -0.75 -1.54 -8.69
C MET A 99 0.66 -2.03 -8.36
N ALA A 100 0.84 -2.85 -7.33
CA ALA A 100 2.13 -3.44 -6.99
C ALA A 100 2.60 -4.39 -8.10
N CYS A 101 1.73 -5.28 -8.59
CA CYS A 101 2.04 -6.12 -9.75
C CYS A 101 2.41 -5.28 -10.99
N ALA A 102 1.65 -4.22 -11.27
CA ALA A 102 1.95 -3.33 -12.38
C ALA A 102 3.30 -2.62 -12.21
N ALA A 103 3.64 -2.16 -11.00
CA ALA A 103 4.91 -1.53 -10.70
C ALA A 103 6.10 -2.50 -10.82
N ALA A 104 5.95 -3.74 -10.34
CA ALA A 104 6.95 -4.79 -10.50
C ALA A 104 7.18 -5.13 -11.98
N LEU A 105 6.10 -5.30 -12.76
CA LEU A 105 6.18 -5.55 -14.20
C LEU A 105 6.83 -4.39 -14.94
N LEU A 106 6.44 -3.16 -14.63
CA LEU A 106 7.04 -1.95 -15.20
C LEU A 106 8.55 -1.95 -14.95
N ASN A 107 8.97 -2.27 -13.72
CA ASN A 107 10.38 -2.34 -13.37
C ASN A 107 11.15 -3.42 -14.13
N ILE A 108 10.59 -4.63 -14.24
CA ILE A 108 11.19 -5.74 -14.99
C ILE A 108 11.42 -5.34 -16.46
N VAL A 109 10.45 -4.64 -17.07
CA VAL A 109 10.53 -4.18 -18.45
C VAL A 109 11.51 -3.02 -18.62
N THR A 110 11.69 -2.18 -17.61
CA THR A 110 12.59 -1.01 -17.70
C THR A 110 14.05 -1.32 -17.39
N ILE A 111 14.38 -2.41 -16.68
CA ILE A 111 15.76 -2.77 -16.34
C ILE A 111 16.72 -2.79 -17.56
N PRO A 112 16.35 -3.39 -18.71
CA PRO A 112 17.22 -3.37 -19.90
C PRO A 112 17.54 -1.98 -20.44
N LEU A 113 16.68 -0.97 -20.18
CA LEU A 113 16.92 0.41 -20.61
C LEU A 113 18.00 1.10 -19.76
N PHE A 114 18.19 0.66 -18.52
CA PHE A 114 19.16 1.23 -17.58
C PHE A 114 20.40 0.35 -17.39
N ASN A 115 20.35 -0.91 -17.80
CA ASN A 115 21.50 -1.80 -17.80
C ASN A 115 22.32 -1.60 -19.08
N ASN A 116 23.56 -1.13 -18.94
CA ASN A 116 24.49 -0.91 -20.07
C ASN A 116 24.71 -2.15 -20.95
N ALA A 117 24.44 -3.36 -20.43
CA ALA A 117 24.54 -4.61 -21.18
C ALA A 117 23.29 -4.93 -22.04
N GLY A 118 22.15 -4.25 -21.82
CA GLY A 118 20.88 -4.54 -22.51
C GLY A 118 20.28 -5.92 -22.19
N ILE A 119 20.79 -6.62 -21.17
CA ILE A 119 20.39 -7.98 -20.81
C ILE A 119 19.16 -7.94 -19.89
N PHE A 120 18.18 -8.80 -20.18
CA PHE A 120 17.02 -9.01 -19.34
C PHE A 120 17.40 -9.58 -17.95
N PRO A 121 16.69 -9.20 -16.89
CA PRO A 121 16.98 -9.68 -15.54
C PRO A 121 16.89 -11.20 -15.44
N THR A 122 17.76 -11.80 -14.63
CA THR A 122 17.69 -13.23 -14.30
C THR A 122 16.44 -13.53 -13.48
N GLY A 123 16.01 -14.80 -13.45
CA GLY A 123 14.82 -15.21 -12.67
C GLY A 123 14.91 -14.85 -11.18
N GLN A 124 16.12 -14.80 -10.63
CA GLN A 124 16.36 -14.36 -9.25
C GLN A 124 16.07 -12.86 -9.05
N VAL A 125 16.57 -12.00 -9.94
CA VAL A 125 16.33 -10.54 -9.87
C VAL A 125 14.85 -10.23 -10.02
N VAL A 126 14.15 -10.93 -10.93
CA VAL A 126 12.69 -10.80 -11.09
C VAL A 126 11.95 -11.14 -9.79
N PHE A 127 12.37 -12.20 -9.11
CA PHE A 127 11.78 -12.62 -7.84
C PHE A 127 12.03 -11.61 -6.72
N GLU A 128 13.26 -11.07 -6.61
CA GLU A 128 13.60 -10.03 -5.63
C GLU A 128 12.77 -8.76 -5.81
N ILE A 129 12.59 -8.31 -7.06
CA ILE A 129 11.74 -7.14 -7.39
C ILE A 129 10.29 -7.41 -7.00
N ALA A 130 9.76 -8.59 -7.33
CA ALA A 130 8.39 -8.96 -7.01
C ALA A 130 8.16 -9.01 -5.49
N ILE A 131 9.11 -9.58 -4.74
CA ILE A 131 9.04 -9.59 -3.27
C ILE A 131 9.17 -8.19 -2.69
N ALA A 132 10.11 -7.38 -3.16
CA ALA A 132 10.30 -6.02 -2.65
C ALA A 132 9.06 -5.16 -2.89
N SER A 133 8.45 -5.28 -4.07
CA SER A 133 7.16 -4.65 -4.40
C SER A 133 6.02 -5.17 -3.52
N ALA A 134 5.92 -6.48 -3.31
CA ALA A 134 4.89 -7.06 -2.44
C ALA A 134 5.07 -6.64 -0.98
N ALA A 135 6.29 -6.72 -0.44
CA ALA A 135 6.60 -6.34 0.93
C ALA A 135 6.33 -4.85 1.19
N SER A 136 6.75 -3.97 0.28
CA SER A 136 6.49 -2.52 0.38
C SER A 136 5.00 -2.19 0.35
N MET A 137 4.22 -2.86 -0.50
CA MET A 137 2.76 -2.75 -0.50
C MET A 137 2.13 -3.27 0.80
N LEU A 138 2.59 -4.41 1.33
CA LEU A 138 2.05 -4.99 2.55
C LEU A 138 2.32 -4.10 3.77
N ILE A 139 3.52 -3.54 3.87
CA ILE A 139 3.88 -2.59 4.92
C ILE A 139 2.96 -1.37 4.87
N SER A 140 2.72 -0.78 3.70
CA SER A 140 1.82 0.37 3.60
C SER A 140 0.35 0.02 3.78
N LEU A 141 -0.08 -1.20 3.46
CA LEU A 141 -1.41 -1.70 3.82
C LEU A 141 -1.61 -1.76 5.33
N MET A 142 -0.61 -2.19 6.11
CA MET A 142 -0.68 -2.16 7.57
C MET A 142 -0.92 -0.73 8.08
N MET A 143 -0.22 0.25 7.51
CA MET A 143 -0.41 1.68 7.81
C MET A 143 -1.85 2.12 7.51
N VAL A 144 -2.36 1.78 6.32
CA VAL A 144 -3.72 2.10 5.89
C VAL A 144 -4.77 1.45 6.76
N PHE A 145 -4.58 0.21 7.19
CA PHE A 145 -5.50 -0.45 8.11
C PHE A 145 -5.53 0.23 9.48
N LEU A 146 -4.40 0.77 9.97
CA LEU A 146 -4.41 1.55 11.20
C LEU A 146 -5.13 2.91 11.02
N ALA A 147 -5.04 3.52 9.83
CA ALA A 147 -5.67 4.81 9.54
C ALA A 147 -7.17 4.71 9.21
N GLN A 148 -7.64 3.62 8.60
CA GLN A 148 -9.03 3.45 8.15
C GLN A 148 -10.10 3.70 9.24
N PRO A 149 -9.97 3.20 10.48
CA PRO A 149 -10.92 3.50 11.56
C PRO A 149 -11.05 5.00 11.84
N LEU A 150 -9.99 5.79 11.65
CA LEU A 150 -10.03 7.24 11.82
C LEU A 150 -10.91 7.88 10.76
N PHE A 151 -10.82 7.46 9.49
CA PHE A 151 -11.67 7.97 8.41
C PHE A 151 -13.15 7.63 8.59
N PHE A 152 -13.46 6.48 9.19
CA PHE A 152 -14.85 6.15 9.52
C PHE A 152 -15.35 6.86 10.77
N ARG A 153 -14.48 7.21 11.71
CA ARG A 153 -14.84 7.90 12.95
C ARG A 153 -14.99 9.41 12.76
N PHE A 154 -14.01 10.02 12.13
CA PHE A 154 -13.87 11.47 11.98
C PHE A 154 -14.28 11.91 10.57
N GLY A 155 -14.56 13.20 10.39
CA GLY A 155 -14.75 13.78 9.05
C GLY A 155 -13.45 13.73 8.25
N HIS A 156 -13.54 13.81 6.91
CA HIS A 156 -12.38 13.63 6.02
C HIS A 156 -11.16 14.49 6.39
N MET A 157 -11.36 15.79 6.64
CA MET A 157 -10.25 16.71 6.90
C MET A 157 -9.55 16.45 8.25
N GLU A 158 -10.29 16.03 9.26
CA GLU A 158 -9.73 15.71 10.58
C GLU A 158 -9.04 14.35 10.58
N ALA A 159 -9.69 13.35 9.96
CA ALA A 159 -9.10 12.03 9.74
C ALA A 159 -7.81 12.11 8.92
N LEU A 160 -7.76 12.97 7.89
CA LEU A 160 -6.57 13.18 7.07
C LEU A 160 -5.42 13.72 7.91
N ARG A 161 -5.65 14.76 8.74
CA ARG A 161 -4.63 15.33 9.63
C ARG A 161 -4.10 14.29 10.63
N LEU A 162 -4.99 13.54 11.25
CA LEU A 162 -4.62 12.47 12.19
C LEU A 162 -3.86 11.34 11.49
N SER A 163 -4.26 10.94 10.28
CA SER A 163 -3.58 9.90 9.52
C SER A 163 -2.17 10.30 9.09
N VAL A 164 -1.95 11.56 8.73
CA VAL A 164 -0.62 12.07 8.39
C VAL A 164 0.29 12.05 9.61
N GLY A 165 -0.21 12.48 10.78
CA GLY A 165 0.52 12.37 12.03
C GLY A 165 0.86 10.92 12.41
N LEU A 166 -0.09 10.00 12.23
CA LEU A 166 0.12 8.57 12.45
C LEU A 166 1.18 7.99 11.49
N PHE A 167 1.11 8.35 10.21
CA PHE A 167 2.08 7.89 9.21
C PHE A 167 3.48 8.42 9.48
N ALA A 168 3.60 9.69 9.86
CA ALA A 168 4.87 10.28 10.26
C ALA A 168 5.46 9.56 11.48
N LEU A 169 4.65 9.33 12.51
CA LEU A 169 5.09 8.64 13.73
C LEU A 169 5.56 7.21 13.45
N LEU A 170 4.79 6.45 12.67
CA LEU A 170 5.15 5.08 12.27
C LEU A 170 6.38 5.05 11.35
N GLY A 171 6.55 6.04 10.47
CA GLY A 171 7.75 6.20 9.64
C GLY A 171 8.99 6.49 10.50
N CYS A 172 8.90 7.40 11.46
CA CYS A 172 9.97 7.67 12.42
C CYS A 172 10.30 6.43 13.25
N LEU A 173 9.28 5.70 13.71
CA LEU A 173 9.48 4.47 14.47
C LEU A 173 10.18 3.41 13.61
N ALA A 174 9.79 3.25 12.34
CA ALA A 174 10.45 2.32 11.42
C ALA A 174 11.94 2.67 11.25
N MET A 175 12.25 3.94 10.97
CA MET A 175 13.63 4.42 10.86
C MET A 175 14.43 4.21 12.15
N ALA A 176 13.81 4.45 13.30
CA ALA A 176 14.43 4.19 14.59
C ALA A 176 14.73 2.70 14.76
N THR A 177 13.77 1.81 14.49
CA THR A 177 13.93 0.35 14.66
C THR A 177 14.91 -0.29 13.66
N LEU A 178 15.03 0.28 12.46
CA LEU A 178 15.93 -0.18 11.40
C LEU A 178 17.33 0.45 11.49
N SER A 179 17.54 1.38 12.41
CA SER A 179 18.87 1.96 12.64
C SER A 179 19.83 0.86 13.10
N SER A 180 21.03 0.80 12.53
CA SER A 180 22.04 -0.25 12.74
C SER A 180 22.45 -0.48 14.20
N SER A 181 22.20 0.50 15.07
CA SER A 181 22.43 0.38 16.50
C SER A 181 21.35 -0.39 17.25
N ASN A 182 20.23 -0.75 16.60
CA ASN A 182 19.14 -1.43 17.26
C ASN A 182 19.35 -2.95 17.33
N PRO A 183 19.02 -3.57 18.48
CA PRO A 183 19.11 -5.02 18.62
C PRO A 183 18.16 -5.75 17.64
N ILE A 184 17.04 -5.11 17.28
CA ILE A 184 16.05 -5.67 16.33
C ILE A 184 16.65 -5.74 14.92
N SER A 185 17.31 -4.67 14.44
CA SER A 185 17.95 -4.69 13.12
C SER A 185 19.08 -5.71 13.07
N ASN A 186 19.88 -5.82 14.13
CA ASN A 186 20.98 -6.78 14.22
C ASN A 186 20.47 -8.22 14.26
N TRP A 187 19.38 -8.47 14.99
CA TRP A 187 18.72 -9.78 15.01
C TRP A 187 18.13 -10.14 13.63
N LEU A 188 17.47 -9.20 12.95
CA LEU A 188 16.98 -9.41 11.57
C LEU A 188 18.12 -9.69 10.60
N MET A 189 19.22 -8.94 10.68
CA MET A 189 20.42 -9.17 9.86
C MET A 189 21.07 -10.52 10.16
N SER A 190 21.02 -11.00 11.41
CA SER A 190 21.51 -12.33 11.77
C SER A 190 20.68 -13.46 11.16
N ILE A 191 19.41 -13.22 10.82
CA ILE A 191 18.51 -14.20 10.21
C ILE A 191 18.55 -14.12 8.69
N ALA A 192 18.55 -12.90 8.14
CA ALA A 192 18.60 -12.68 6.70
C ALA A 192 20.00 -12.86 6.11
N GLY A 193 21.06 -12.58 6.87
CA GLY A 193 22.40 -12.44 6.33
C GLY A 193 22.54 -11.19 5.45
N ALA A 194 23.75 -10.95 4.92
CA ALA A 194 24.01 -9.83 4.02
C ALA A 194 23.42 -10.03 2.62
N ASN A 195 23.17 -11.28 2.22
CA ASN A 195 22.54 -11.65 0.96
C ASN A 195 21.56 -12.81 1.22
N PRO A 196 20.31 -12.53 1.62
CA PRO A 196 19.34 -13.55 1.99
C PRO A 196 18.98 -14.45 0.80
N ASP A 197 18.93 -15.75 1.03
CA ASP A 197 18.39 -16.70 0.06
C ASP A 197 16.93 -16.32 -0.29
N SER A 198 16.54 -16.61 -1.53
CA SER A 198 15.18 -16.36 -2.05
C SER A 198 14.08 -16.98 -1.16
N ALA A 199 14.36 -18.12 -0.52
CA ALA A 199 13.46 -18.75 0.44
C ALA A 199 13.24 -17.90 1.70
N VAL A 200 14.30 -17.28 2.24
CA VAL A 200 14.22 -16.43 3.44
C VAL A 200 13.41 -15.18 3.15
N LEU A 201 13.66 -14.53 2.00
CA LEU A 201 12.87 -13.39 1.52
C LEU A 201 11.39 -13.75 1.37
N GLY A 202 11.08 -14.91 0.77
CA GLY A 202 9.72 -15.41 0.63
C GLY A 202 9.03 -15.65 1.98
N CYS A 203 9.73 -16.27 2.94
CA CYS A 203 9.21 -16.48 4.29
C CYS A 203 8.92 -15.17 5.03
N LEU A 204 9.82 -14.19 4.95
CA LEU A 204 9.63 -12.87 5.57
C LEU A 204 8.42 -12.15 4.95
N CYS A 205 8.31 -12.14 3.63
CA CYS A 205 7.17 -11.54 2.93
C CYS A 205 5.84 -12.23 3.31
N ALA A 206 5.83 -13.56 3.42
CA ALA A 206 4.67 -14.31 3.88
C ALA A 206 4.29 -13.96 5.32
N GLY A 207 5.28 -13.81 6.21
CA GLY A 207 5.04 -13.34 7.59
C GLY A 207 4.38 -11.96 7.64
N ILE A 208 4.88 -11.01 6.85
CA ILE A 208 4.28 -9.66 6.72
C ILE A 208 2.86 -9.76 6.16
N ALA A 209 2.62 -10.63 5.17
CA ALA A 209 1.29 -10.83 4.60
C ALA A 209 0.28 -11.34 5.64
N VAL A 210 0.68 -12.31 6.48
CA VAL A 210 -0.16 -12.82 7.58
C VAL A 210 -0.47 -11.71 8.58
N LEU A 211 0.52 -10.90 8.96
CA LEU A 211 0.32 -9.75 9.86
C LEU A 211 -0.62 -8.71 9.25
N ALA A 212 -0.46 -8.38 7.97
CA ALA A 212 -1.31 -7.43 7.26
C ALA A 212 -2.77 -7.94 7.18
N LEU A 213 -2.98 -9.24 6.93
CA LEU A 213 -4.31 -9.85 6.93
C LEU A 213 -4.96 -9.86 8.32
N ALA A 214 -4.19 -10.17 9.37
CA ALA A 214 -4.66 -10.09 10.74
C ALA A 214 -5.09 -8.66 11.11
N LEU A 215 -4.26 -7.67 10.77
CA LEU A 215 -4.58 -6.25 10.96
C LEU A 215 -5.79 -5.81 10.13
N CYS A 216 -5.94 -6.30 8.90
CA CYS A 216 -7.10 -6.05 8.06
C CYS A 216 -8.38 -6.53 8.74
N ALA A 217 -8.38 -7.77 9.25
CA ALA A 217 -9.52 -8.35 9.94
C ALA A 217 -9.88 -7.56 11.21
N ILE A 218 -8.89 -7.29 12.07
CA ILE A 218 -9.08 -6.50 13.30
C ILE A 218 -9.63 -5.11 12.93
N SER A 219 -8.99 -4.43 11.99
CA SER A 219 -9.36 -3.07 11.63
C SER A 219 -10.74 -3.00 10.99
N CYS A 220 -11.11 -3.95 10.14
CA CYS A 220 -12.46 -4.06 9.59
C CYS A 220 -13.51 -4.25 10.70
N THR A 221 -13.24 -5.06 11.72
CA THR A 221 -14.16 -5.20 12.87
C THR A 221 -14.28 -3.92 13.69
N VAL A 222 -13.19 -3.17 13.88
CA VAL A 222 -13.22 -1.88 14.58
C VAL A 222 -13.97 -0.83 13.75
N SER A 223 -13.64 -0.69 12.46
CA SER A 223 -14.31 0.22 11.52
C SER A 223 -15.80 -0.07 11.42
N THR A 224 -16.23 -1.32 11.39
CA THR A 224 -17.68 -1.65 11.36
C THR A 224 -18.39 -1.27 12.64
N LYS A 225 -17.77 -1.43 13.81
CA LYS A 225 -18.34 -0.98 15.10
C LYS A 225 -18.46 0.54 15.14
N VAL A 226 -17.39 1.25 14.77
CA VAL A 226 -17.35 2.71 14.73
C VAL A 226 -18.39 3.27 13.76
N TYR A 227 -18.43 2.74 12.53
CA TYR A 227 -19.33 3.22 11.49
C TYR A 227 -20.81 2.92 11.77
N ARG A 228 -21.11 1.91 12.60
CA ARG A 228 -22.49 1.59 13.01
C ARG A 228 -23.06 2.64 13.97
N VAL A 229 -22.23 3.22 14.83
CA VAL A 229 -22.63 4.20 15.85
C VAL A 229 -22.62 5.63 15.30
N ARG A 230 -21.98 5.86 14.14
CA ARG A 230 -21.92 7.18 13.51
C ARG A 230 -23.29 7.58 12.93
N ASP A 231 -23.82 8.67 13.44
CA ASP A 231 -24.99 9.36 12.89
C ASP A 231 -24.57 10.07 11.58
N LEU A 232 -25.26 9.74 10.47
CA LEU A 232 -25.01 10.24 9.12
C LEU A 232 -26.21 10.99 8.58
#